data_AF-A0A821MIL4-F1
#
_entry.id   AF-A0A821MIL4-F1
#
_cell.length_a   1.000
_cell.length_b   1.000
_cell.length_c   1.000
_cell.angle_alpha   90.00
_cell.angle_beta   90.00
_cell.angle_gamma   90.00
#
_symmetry.space_group_name_H-M   'P 1'
#
loop_
_entity.id
_entity.type
_entity.pdbx_description
1 polymer ?
#
loop_
_entity_poly.entity_id
_entity_poly.type
_entity_poly.pdbx_seq_one_letter_code
_entity_poly.pdbx_strand_id
1 'polypeptide(L)'
;MNLIIDIEEASKVAGFVSFVNYIDVPGSNKLTGLLTDEEVFVSSVALCIGAIIGLVVCESEHGAKLASSLVKIDYDLLLPRIFSIDDAIIHQSYFDDELCLRKGDVQKVFLDAEHILEDTLYIGGQEHFYMETNSCMVIPSNDDKEIDLYVGTQNPSLTQELTALVLGRDVSHVTCHIKRIGGAFGGKETRSIPPCLAAAVAAVKLARPVRLNLERCVDMAITGQRHPFKIKYKIAFNSEGHFLGLDIQMWSNAGCTLDISNTVMEAAMLHMGNTYQFSNIKIHGRICKTHLPSNTAFRGFGGPQAMLACESIVEHVAAYLKCDPLAIRYLNLFK
;
A
#
# COMPACT_ATOMS: atom_id res chain seq x y z
N MET A 1 -24.26 9.19 -3.39
CA MET A 1 -24.62 9.97 -2.20
C MET A 1 -23.48 10.91 -1.92
N ASN A 2 -23.77 12.17 -1.63
CA ASN A 2 -22.76 13.20 -1.38
C ASN A 2 -22.41 13.16 0.11
N LEU A 3 -21.12 13.20 0.43
CA LEU A 3 -20.63 13.43 1.80
C LEU A 3 -21.15 14.79 2.28
N ILE A 4 -21.93 14.81 3.37
CA ILE A 4 -22.37 16.07 3.99
C ILE A 4 -21.31 16.46 5.02
N ILE A 5 -20.65 17.58 4.78
CA ILE A 5 -19.58 18.10 5.64
C ILE A 5 -20.08 19.37 6.31
N ASP A 6 -20.11 19.38 7.64
CA ASP A 6 -20.43 20.53 8.47
C ASP A 6 -19.16 21.02 9.20
N ILE A 7 -18.79 22.26 8.95
CA ILE A 7 -17.61 22.93 9.50
C ILE A 7 -17.98 24.09 10.46
N GLU A 8 -19.25 24.25 10.84
CA GLU A 8 -19.70 25.41 11.60
C GLU A 8 -18.92 25.57 12.91
N GLU A 9 -18.82 24.51 13.72
CA GLU A 9 -18.08 24.53 14.98
C GLU A 9 -16.56 24.65 14.78
N ALA A 10 -16.02 23.98 13.75
CA ALA A 10 -14.61 24.07 13.41
C ALA A 10 -14.20 25.52 13.06
N SER A 11 -15.07 26.25 12.37
CA SER A 11 -14.82 27.64 11.96
C SER A 11 -14.76 28.64 13.12
N LYS A 12 -15.30 28.28 14.29
CA LYS A 12 -15.32 29.12 15.50
C LYS A 12 -14.01 29.03 16.29
N VAL A 13 -13.13 28.08 15.96
CA VAL A 13 -11.84 27.92 16.65
C VAL A 13 -10.92 29.11 16.33
N ALA A 14 -10.31 29.67 17.37
CA ALA A 14 -9.37 30.78 17.21
C ALA A 14 -8.20 30.39 16.29
N GLY A 15 -7.95 31.23 15.28
CA GLY A 15 -6.92 30.98 14.27
C GLY A 15 -7.34 30.01 13.16
N PHE A 16 -8.61 29.62 13.06
CA PHE A 16 -9.14 28.92 11.88
C PHE A 16 -9.00 29.80 10.64
N VAL A 17 -8.46 29.23 9.57
CA VAL A 17 -8.26 29.93 8.29
C VAL A 17 -9.18 29.38 7.22
N SER A 18 -9.19 28.05 7.02
CA SER A 18 -9.95 27.43 5.93
C SER A 18 -10.12 25.93 6.15
N PHE A 19 -11.19 25.38 5.57
CA PHE A 19 -11.32 23.96 5.28
C PHE A 19 -11.11 23.76 3.78
N VAL A 20 -10.21 22.86 3.42
CA VAL A 20 -9.82 22.56 2.03
C VAL A 20 -10.28 21.16 1.68
N ASN A 21 -10.95 20.97 0.56
CA ASN A 21 -11.45 19.66 0.13
C ASN A 21 -11.39 19.50 -1.41
N TYR A 22 -12.07 18.48 -1.94
CA TYR A 22 -12.00 18.13 -3.36
C TYR A 22 -12.44 19.25 -4.33
N ILE A 23 -13.32 20.18 -3.91
CA ILE A 23 -13.75 21.30 -4.78
C ILE A 23 -12.69 22.39 -4.92
N ASP A 24 -11.69 22.40 -4.03
CA ASP A 24 -10.60 23.36 -4.06
C ASP A 24 -9.42 22.91 -4.94
N VAL A 25 -9.47 21.69 -5.49
CA VAL A 25 -8.41 21.17 -6.34
C VAL A 25 -8.47 21.82 -7.72
N PRO A 26 -7.46 22.62 -8.13
CA PRO A 26 -7.55 23.40 -9.36
C PRO A 26 -7.23 22.59 -10.64
N GLY A 27 -6.49 21.48 -10.50
CA GLY A 27 -6.18 20.54 -11.58
C GLY A 27 -7.00 19.26 -11.47
N SER A 28 -6.33 18.12 -11.34
CA SER A 28 -6.98 16.82 -11.16
C SER A 28 -7.04 16.40 -9.70
N ASN A 29 -8.25 16.14 -9.17
CA ASN A 29 -8.40 15.48 -7.86
C ASN A 29 -7.99 14.00 -7.89
N LYS A 30 -7.95 13.38 -9.08
CA LYS A 30 -7.50 12.00 -9.24
C LYS A 30 -5.98 11.96 -9.35
N LEU A 31 -5.36 11.13 -8.52
CA LEU A 31 -3.93 10.84 -8.58
C LEU A 31 -3.68 9.92 -9.77
N THR A 32 -3.03 10.42 -10.82
CA THR A 32 -2.64 9.60 -11.96
C THR A 32 -1.35 8.83 -11.63
N GLY A 33 -1.47 7.85 -10.73
CA GLY A 33 -0.49 6.76 -10.60
C GLY A 33 -0.73 5.68 -11.65
N LEU A 34 -0.27 4.44 -11.38
CA LEU A 34 -0.39 3.30 -12.30
C LEU A 34 -1.81 3.01 -12.80
N LEU A 35 -2.87 3.34 -12.03
CA LEU A 35 -4.28 3.06 -12.41
C LEU A 35 -5.31 4.19 -12.17
N THR A 36 -4.90 5.42 -11.84
CA THR A 36 -5.84 6.55 -11.62
C THR A 36 -6.98 6.27 -10.60
N ASP A 37 -6.70 5.47 -9.57
CA ASP A 37 -7.71 4.90 -8.66
C ASP A 37 -7.71 5.49 -7.25
N GLU A 38 -6.94 6.56 -7.02
CA GLU A 38 -6.88 7.30 -5.75
C GLU A 38 -7.19 8.78 -5.96
N GLU A 39 -7.77 9.43 -4.95
CA GLU A 39 -8.05 10.87 -4.94
C GLU A 39 -7.24 11.58 -3.86
N VAL A 40 -6.90 12.86 -4.07
CA VAL A 40 -6.29 13.71 -3.03
C VAL A 40 -7.28 13.86 -1.87
N PHE A 41 -8.50 14.26 -2.20
CA PHE A 41 -9.61 14.37 -1.29
C PHE A 41 -10.77 13.52 -1.80
N VAL A 42 -11.41 12.76 -0.91
CA VAL A 42 -12.60 11.95 -1.27
C VAL A 42 -13.68 12.87 -1.83
N SER A 43 -14.07 12.64 -3.08
CA SER A 43 -15.12 13.41 -3.76
C SER A 43 -16.51 12.81 -3.58
N SER A 44 -16.60 11.50 -3.33
CA SER A 44 -17.87 10.77 -3.32
C SER A 44 -17.95 9.64 -2.31
N VAL A 45 -17.05 8.65 -2.38
CA VAL A 45 -17.11 7.45 -1.55
C VAL A 45 -15.81 7.26 -0.78
N ALA A 46 -15.91 7.31 0.55
CA ALA A 46 -14.79 6.94 1.43
C ALA A 46 -14.67 5.40 1.47
N LEU A 47 -13.62 4.86 0.85
CA LEU A 47 -13.42 3.42 0.71
C LEU A 47 -12.79 2.76 1.94
N CYS A 48 -12.20 3.53 2.86
CA CYS A 48 -11.56 3.00 4.06
C CYS A 48 -11.60 4.00 5.21
N ILE A 49 -11.41 3.50 6.42
CA ILE A 49 -11.09 4.35 7.58
C ILE A 49 -9.69 4.94 7.33
N GLY A 50 -9.57 6.27 7.43
CA GLY A 50 -8.33 7.00 7.13
C GLY A 50 -8.32 7.70 5.76
N ALA A 51 -9.37 7.52 4.93
CA ALA A 51 -9.50 8.27 3.69
C ALA A 51 -9.52 9.79 3.95
N ILE A 52 -8.76 10.56 3.17
CA ILE A 52 -8.61 12.00 3.36
C ILE A 52 -9.82 12.71 2.74
N ILE A 53 -10.69 13.29 3.56
CA ILE A 53 -11.89 13.99 3.07
C ILE A 53 -11.62 15.49 2.87
N GLY A 54 -10.79 16.06 3.73
CA GLY A 54 -10.41 17.46 3.69
C GLY A 54 -9.25 17.75 4.63
N LEU A 55 -8.73 18.97 4.54
CA LEU A 55 -7.65 19.48 5.35
C LEU A 55 -8.10 20.78 6.03
N VAL A 56 -8.05 20.80 7.36
CA VAL A 56 -8.26 22.01 8.15
C VAL A 56 -6.94 22.78 8.23
N VAL A 57 -6.99 24.07 7.91
CA VAL A 57 -5.85 24.98 7.98
C VAL A 57 -6.10 26.02 9.07
N CYS A 58 -5.13 26.18 9.96
CA CYS A 58 -5.15 27.16 11.04
C CYS A 58 -3.78 27.85 11.16
N GLU A 59 -3.72 28.97 11.91
CA GLU A 59 -2.48 29.69 12.21
C GLU A 59 -1.53 28.93 13.15
N SER A 60 -2.05 27.94 13.87
CA SER A 60 -1.27 27.06 14.76
C SER A 60 -1.67 25.59 14.59
N GLU A 61 -0.73 24.69 14.84
CA GLU A 61 -0.97 23.24 14.84
C GLU A 61 -2.05 22.84 15.85
N HIS A 62 -2.04 23.45 17.04
CA HIS A 62 -3.04 23.18 18.07
C HIS A 62 -4.45 23.58 17.61
N GLY A 63 -4.59 24.76 16.99
CA GLY A 63 -5.86 25.19 16.40
C GLY A 63 -6.35 24.25 15.30
N ALA A 64 -5.44 23.77 14.43
CA ALA A 64 -5.79 22.84 13.36
C ALA A 64 -6.33 21.52 13.90
N LYS A 65 -5.73 20.96 14.96
CA LYS A 65 -6.19 19.71 15.60
C LYS A 65 -7.54 19.89 16.30
N LEU A 66 -7.73 21.01 17.00
CA LEU A 66 -9.00 21.29 17.66
C LEU A 66 -10.11 21.46 16.61
N ALA A 67 -9.88 22.27 15.60
CA ALA A 67 -10.85 22.53 14.54
C ALA A 67 -11.17 21.27 13.73
N SER A 68 -10.18 20.43 13.40
CA SER A 68 -10.43 19.17 12.68
C SER A 68 -11.30 18.18 13.48
N SER A 69 -11.17 18.15 14.81
CA SER A 69 -12.01 17.32 15.68
C SER A 69 -13.48 17.77 15.74
N LEU A 70 -13.77 19.02 15.34
CA LEU A 70 -15.10 19.61 15.34
C LEU A 70 -15.80 19.56 13.98
N VAL A 71 -15.11 19.12 12.92
CA VAL A 71 -15.73 18.87 11.62
C VAL A 71 -16.63 17.65 11.73
N LYS A 72 -17.90 17.81 11.36
CA LYS A 72 -18.87 16.72 11.33
C LYS A 72 -19.04 16.23 9.90
N ILE A 73 -19.08 14.91 9.74
CA ILE A 73 -19.25 14.27 8.45
C ILE A 73 -20.30 13.18 8.60
N ASP A 74 -21.37 13.28 7.81
CA ASP A 74 -22.41 12.26 7.75
C ASP A 74 -22.16 11.30 6.58
N TYR A 75 -22.30 10.00 6.85
CA TYR A 75 -22.06 8.93 5.88
C TYR A 75 -23.26 7.99 5.76
N ASP A 76 -23.58 7.61 4.53
CA ASP A 76 -24.38 6.42 4.26
C ASP A 76 -23.49 5.19 4.22
N LEU A 77 -23.80 4.18 5.04
CA LEU A 77 -23.02 2.95 5.10
C LEU A 77 -23.29 2.06 3.87
N LEU A 78 -22.22 1.71 3.16
CA LEU A 78 -22.29 0.84 1.98
C LEU A 78 -22.02 -0.64 2.32
N LEU A 79 -22.59 -1.52 1.51
CA LEU A 79 -22.37 -2.97 1.50
C LEU A 79 -21.90 -3.42 0.10
N PRO A 80 -21.12 -4.52 -0.02
CA PRO A 80 -20.61 -5.37 1.05
C PRO A 80 -19.46 -4.71 1.82
N ARG A 81 -19.19 -5.17 3.04
CA ARG A 81 -18.01 -4.76 3.82
C ARG A 81 -16.92 -5.82 3.63
N ILE A 82 -15.84 -5.44 2.94
CA ILE A 82 -14.75 -6.36 2.58
C ILE A 82 -13.51 -5.91 3.34
N PHE A 83 -13.08 -6.65 4.36
CA PHE A 83 -11.91 -6.26 5.17
C PHE A 83 -10.81 -7.32 5.14
N SER A 84 -11.17 -8.60 5.05
CA SER A 84 -10.23 -9.70 4.97
C SER A 84 -9.97 -10.16 3.53
N ILE A 85 -8.88 -10.91 3.34
CA ILE A 85 -8.61 -11.62 2.09
C ILE A 85 -9.74 -12.60 1.78
N ASP A 86 -10.30 -13.27 2.78
CA ASP A 86 -11.40 -14.21 2.60
C ASP A 86 -12.68 -13.51 2.14
N ASP A 87 -13.00 -12.34 2.69
CA ASP A 87 -14.12 -11.53 2.20
C ASP A 87 -13.93 -11.16 0.73
N ALA A 88 -12.72 -10.75 0.35
CA ALA A 88 -12.40 -10.39 -1.02
C ALA A 88 -12.52 -11.59 -1.96
N ILE A 89 -12.12 -12.79 -1.50
CA ILE A 89 -12.30 -14.04 -2.26
C ILE A 89 -13.79 -14.36 -2.44
N ILE A 90 -14.58 -14.30 -1.37
CA ILE A 90 -16.02 -14.57 -1.40
C ILE A 90 -16.75 -13.61 -2.36
N HIS A 91 -16.40 -12.32 -2.33
CA HIS A 91 -17.04 -11.29 -3.13
C HIS A 91 -16.36 -11.06 -4.50
N GLN A 92 -15.33 -11.85 -4.85
CA GLN A 92 -14.53 -11.69 -6.07
C GLN A 92 -13.99 -10.26 -6.26
N SER A 93 -13.53 -9.62 -5.17
CA SER A 93 -13.02 -8.26 -5.17
C SER A 93 -11.50 -8.23 -5.32
N TYR A 94 -11.02 -7.94 -6.54
CA TYR A 94 -9.60 -7.93 -6.89
C TYR A 94 -9.22 -6.67 -7.68
N PHE A 95 -7.94 -6.30 -7.63
CA PHE A 95 -7.31 -5.40 -8.59
C PHE A 95 -6.59 -6.23 -9.65
N ASP A 96 -6.65 -5.78 -10.92
CA ASP A 96 -6.10 -6.46 -12.11
C ASP A 96 -6.58 -7.93 -12.31
N ASP A 97 -6.26 -8.50 -13.46
CA ASP A 97 -6.49 -9.91 -13.77
C ASP A 97 -5.38 -10.80 -13.18
N GLU A 98 -5.65 -12.11 -13.10
CA GLU A 98 -4.81 -13.11 -12.43
C GLU A 98 -3.37 -13.19 -13.00
N LEU A 99 -2.37 -13.10 -12.12
CA LEU A 99 -0.97 -13.31 -12.46
C LEU A 99 -0.62 -14.80 -12.37
N CYS A 100 0.07 -15.33 -13.37
CA CYS A 100 0.46 -16.74 -13.40
C CYS A 100 1.91 -16.90 -13.86
N LEU A 101 2.73 -17.56 -13.04
CA LEU A 101 4.06 -18.05 -13.41
C LEU A 101 4.03 -19.58 -13.45
N ARG A 102 4.59 -20.16 -14.51
CA ARG A 102 4.67 -21.61 -14.68
C ARG A 102 6.00 -22.05 -15.28
N LYS A 103 6.52 -23.15 -14.76
CA LYS A 103 7.65 -23.91 -15.32
C LYS A 103 7.34 -25.41 -15.22
N GLY A 104 7.65 -26.17 -16.27
CA GLY A 104 7.46 -27.63 -16.30
C GLY A 104 6.00 -28.08 -16.35
N ASP A 105 5.76 -29.36 -16.07
CA ASP A 105 4.45 -30.01 -16.08
C ASP A 105 4.02 -30.41 -14.66
N VAL A 106 3.45 -29.44 -13.95
CA VAL A 106 3.00 -29.60 -12.57
C VAL A 106 1.89 -30.65 -12.43
N GLN A 107 1.00 -30.78 -13.43
CA GLN A 107 -0.11 -31.74 -13.36
C GLN A 107 0.40 -33.17 -13.37
N LYS A 108 1.34 -33.48 -14.27
CA LYS A 108 1.96 -34.81 -14.34
C LYS A 108 2.65 -35.18 -13.04
N VAL A 109 3.41 -34.25 -12.45
CA VAL A 109 4.13 -34.52 -11.20
C VAL A 109 3.20 -34.92 -10.07
N PHE A 110 2.04 -34.26 -9.93
CA PHE A 110 1.10 -34.58 -8.85
C PHE A 110 0.35 -35.91 -9.05
N LEU A 111 0.37 -36.49 -10.25
CA LEU A 111 -0.16 -37.83 -10.48
C LEU A 111 0.83 -38.92 -10.07
N ASP A 112 2.12 -38.67 -10.28
CA ASP A 112 3.19 -39.66 -10.11
C ASP A 112 3.95 -39.53 -8.76
N ALA A 113 3.63 -38.53 -7.94
CA ALA A 113 4.36 -38.22 -6.71
C ALA A 113 4.12 -39.26 -5.60
N GLU A 114 5.20 -39.65 -4.90
CA GLU A 114 5.12 -40.53 -3.73
C GLU A 114 4.42 -39.85 -2.54
N HIS A 115 4.76 -38.59 -2.28
CA HIS A 115 4.20 -37.80 -1.18
C HIS A 115 3.69 -36.46 -1.67
N ILE A 116 2.54 -36.08 -1.14
CA ILE A 116 1.87 -34.80 -1.42
C ILE A 116 1.43 -34.21 -0.09
N LEU A 117 1.78 -32.94 0.14
CA LEU A 117 1.29 -32.15 1.27
C LEU A 117 0.59 -30.90 0.79
N GLU A 118 -0.47 -30.50 1.49
CA GLU A 118 -1.27 -29.32 1.23
C GLU A 118 -1.49 -28.57 2.55
N ASP A 119 -1.33 -27.24 2.52
CA ASP A 119 -1.69 -26.39 3.64
C ASP A 119 -1.95 -24.93 3.19
N THR A 120 -2.38 -24.10 4.13
CA THR A 120 -2.58 -22.65 3.95
C THR A 120 -1.88 -21.86 5.04
N LEU A 121 -1.07 -20.89 4.63
CA LEU A 121 -0.33 -19.99 5.50
C LEU A 121 -0.95 -18.59 5.46
N TYR A 122 -0.99 -17.93 6.61
CA TYR A 122 -1.35 -16.52 6.74
C TYR A 122 -0.17 -15.74 7.30
N ILE A 123 0.19 -14.66 6.62
CA ILE A 123 1.30 -13.79 6.98
C ILE A 123 0.72 -12.38 7.20
N GLY A 124 0.90 -11.85 8.40
CA GLY A 124 0.35 -10.55 8.80
C GLY A 124 1.01 -9.36 8.09
N GLY A 125 0.36 -8.20 8.20
CA GLY A 125 0.93 -6.93 7.78
C GLY A 125 1.98 -6.40 8.76
N GLN A 126 2.62 -5.29 8.41
CA GLN A 126 3.66 -4.66 9.22
C GLN A 126 3.73 -3.16 8.96
N GLU A 127 3.56 -2.36 10.01
CA GLU A 127 3.73 -0.91 10.00
C GLU A 127 5.21 -0.52 9.89
N HIS A 128 5.55 0.49 9.07
CA HIS A 128 6.94 0.88 8.83
C HIS A 128 7.60 1.49 10.06
N PHE A 129 6.81 2.27 10.81
CA PHE A 129 7.22 2.91 12.05
C PHE A 129 8.52 3.72 11.93
N TYR A 130 8.71 4.40 10.80
CA TYR A 130 9.78 5.40 10.64
C TYR A 130 9.65 6.47 11.73
N MET A 131 10.75 6.86 12.36
CA MET A 131 10.71 7.73 13.54
C MET A 131 10.20 9.14 13.22
N GLU A 132 10.53 9.66 12.05
CA GLU A 132 9.93 10.87 11.49
C GLU A 132 8.67 10.50 10.70
N THR A 133 7.48 10.84 11.19
CA THR A 133 6.21 10.69 10.46
C THR A 133 6.21 11.46 9.14
N ASN A 134 5.20 11.26 8.29
CA ASN A 134 5.09 12.03 7.05
C ASN A 134 4.93 13.52 7.37
N SER A 135 5.77 14.30 6.69
CA SER A 135 5.89 15.73 6.89
C SER A 135 6.17 16.41 5.55
N CYS A 136 5.56 17.58 5.38
CA CYS A 136 5.82 18.45 4.25
C CYS A 136 5.67 19.92 4.63
N MET A 137 6.35 20.77 3.87
CA MET A 137 6.14 22.21 3.86
C MET A 137 6.08 22.65 2.41
N VAL A 138 4.99 23.31 2.04
CA VAL A 138 4.74 23.80 0.68
C VAL A 138 4.79 25.31 0.70
N ILE A 139 5.59 25.90 -0.20
CA ILE A 139 5.78 27.33 -0.32
C ILE A 139 5.37 27.73 -1.75
N PRO A 140 4.22 28.41 -1.93
CA PRO A 140 3.87 28.99 -3.21
C PRO A 140 4.70 30.27 -3.45
N SER A 141 5.09 30.52 -4.70
CA SER A 141 5.73 31.78 -5.09
C SER A 141 4.76 32.96 -5.08
N ASN A 142 5.28 34.18 -5.04
CA ASN A 142 4.46 35.40 -5.03
C ASN A 142 3.67 35.64 -6.33
N ASP A 143 4.06 35.02 -7.43
CA ASP A 143 3.37 35.10 -8.72
C ASP A 143 2.43 33.91 -8.97
N ASP A 144 2.24 33.05 -7.95
CA ASP A 144 1.40 31.85 -7.96
C ASP A 144 1.70 30.88 -9.09
N LYS A 145 2.90 30.94 -9.70
CA LYS A 145 3.30 30.00 -10.76
C LYS A 145 4.18 28.89 -10.23
N GLU A 146 5.17 29.23 -9.41
CA GLU A 146 6.14 28.29 -8.88
C GLU A 146 5.76 27.78 -7.49
N ILE A 147 6.22 26.56 -7.18
CA ILE A 147 6.00 25.91 -5.88
C ILE A 147 7.25 25.18 -5.45
N ASP A 148 7.70 25.47 -4.22
CA ASP A 148 8.72 24.70 -3.54
C ASP A 148 8.10 23.74 -2.52
N LEU A 149 8.40 22.46 -2.67
CA LEU A 149 8.03 21.41 -1.73
C LEU A 149 9.26 21.02 -0.91
N TYR A 150 9.15 21.04 0.41
CA TYR A 150 10.13 20.43 1.32
C TYR A 150 9.46 19.24 1.99
N VAL A 151 9.81 18.03 1.56
CA VAL A 151 9.02 16.83 1.87
C VAL A 151 9.92 15.66 2.27
N GLY A 152 9.50 14.91 3.27
CA GLY A 152 10.11 13.62 3.61
C GLY A 152 9.61 12.52 2.68
N THR A 153 10.12 12.42 1.44
CA THR A 153 9.71 11.42 0.44
C THR A 153 10.91 10.68 -0.16
N GLN A 154 10.73 9.38 -0.47
CA GLN A 154 11.69 8.60 -1.25
C GLN A 154 11.56 8.84 -2.76
N ASN A 155 10.46 9.45 -3.20
CA ASN A 155 10.15 9.62 -4.62
C ASN A 155 9.89 11.10 -4.98
N PRO A 156 10.95 11.94 -5.05
CA PRO A 156 10.82 13.35 -5.42
C PRO A 156 10.11 13.57 -6.76
N SER A 157 10.46 12.76 -7.77
CA SER A 157 9.95 12.90 -9.14
C SER A 157 8.43 12.66 -9.19
N LEU A 158 7.94 11.56 -8.61
CA LEU A 158 6.50 11.32 -8.57
C LEU A 158 5.77 12.37 -7.72
N THR A 159 6.38 12.82 -6.63
CA THR A 159 5.80 13.89 -5.81
C THR A 159 5.66 15.20 -6.61
N GLN A 160 6.67 15.54 -7.41
CA GLN A 160 6.68 16.71 -8.28
C GLN A 160 5.61 16.60 -9.37
N GLU A 161 5.57 15.47 -10.09
CA GLU A 161 4.63 15.20 -11.18
C GLU A 161 3.17 15.25 -10.70
N LEU A 162 2.87 14.57 -9.59
CA LEU A 162 1.51 14.56 -9.04
C LEU A 162 1.11 15.90 -8.46
N THR A 163 2.06 16.67 -7.89
CA THR A 163 1.77 18.04 -7.43
C THR A 163 1.41 18.94 -8.62
N ALA A 164 2.18 18.87 -9.71
CA ALA A 164 1.91 19.63 -10.92
C ALA A 164 0.53 19.29 -11.49
N LEU A 165 0.20 18.00 -11.58
CA LEU A 165 -1.10 17.51 -12.03
C LEU A 165 -2.26 18.01 -11.16
N VAL A 166 -2.18 17.83 -9.84
CA VAL A 166 -3.23 18.23 -8.89
C VAL A 166 -3.45 19.74 -8.93
N LEU A 167 -2.38 20.50 -9.17
CA LEU A 167 -2.44 21.95 -9.19
C LEU A 167 -2.72 22.55 -10.57
N GLY A 168 -2.81 21.71 -11.62
CA GLY A 168 -3.02 22.17 -13.00
C GLY A 168 -1.84 23.00 -13.53
N ARG A 169 -0.61 22.64 -13.15
CA ARG A 169 0.63 23.35 -13.52
C ARG A 169 1.56 22.46 -14.34
N ASP A 170 2.48 23.08 -15.07
CA ASP A 170 3.60 22.35 -15.68
C ASP A 170 4.56 21.84 -14.60
N VAL A 171 5.12 20.65 -14.82
CA VAL A 171 6.11 20.02 -13.92
C VAL A 171 7.31 20.92 -13.67
N SER A 172 7.71 21.74 -14.65
CA SER A 172 8.82 22.71 -14.53
C SER A 172 8.59 23.80 -13.50
N HIS A 173 7.35 24.03 -13.07
CA HIS A 173 7.02 25.03 -12.04
C HIS A 173 6.96 24.45 -10.62
N VAL A 174 7.18 23.14 -10.45
CA VAL A 174 7.19 22.50 -9.14
C VAL A 174 8.60 22.02 -8.84
N THR A 175 9.17 22.40 -7.70
CA THR A 175 10.48 21.93 -7.25
C THR A 175 10.34 21.13 -5.96
N CYS A 176 10.91 19.93 -5.91
CA CYS A 176 10.85 19.04 -4.76
C CYS A 176 12.22 18.93 -4.08
N HIS A 177 12.33 19.41 -2.85
CA HIS A 177 13.55 19.47 -2.05
C HIS A 177 13.51 18.43 -0.94
N ILE A 178 14.51 17.55 -0.90
CA ILE A 178 14.72 16.59 0.20
C ILE A 178 16.14 16.72 0.72
N LYS A 179 16.29 17.07 2.00
CA LYS A 179 17.60 17.12 2.67
C LYS A 179 18.00 15.78 3.28
N ARG A 180 17.06 15.16 4.02
CA ARG A 180 17.18 13.84 4.67
C ARG A 180 15.77 13.38 5.06
N ILE A 181 15.64 12.10 5.41
CA ILE A 181 14.40 11.50 5.90
C ILE A 181 14.72 10.68 7.17
N GLY A 182 13.93 10.84 8.23
CA GLY A 182 14.08 10.13 9.51
C GLY A 182 13.52 8.70 9.49
N GLY A 183 13.94 7.90 8.50
CA GLY A 183 13.41 6.57 8.22
C GLY A 183 12.27 6.61 7.18
N ALA A 184 12.15 5.54 6.39
CA ALA A 184 11.15 5.47 5.31
C ALA A 184 10.71 4.02 5.03
N PHE A 185 11.68 3.14 4.73
CA PHE A 185 11.48 1.68 4.58
C PHE A 185 10.46 1.26 3.51
N GLY A 186 10.19 2.11 2.51
CA GLY A 186 9.17 1.92 1.47
C GLY A 186 7.91 2.75 1.72
N GLY A 187 7.55 3.03 2.97
CA GLY A 187 6.32 3.75 3.31
C GLY A 187 6.28 5.21 2.84
N LYS A 188 7.44 5.79 2.48
CA LYS A 188 7.54 7.14 1.91
C LYS A 188 7.84 7.14 0.41
N GLU A 189 7.71 5.99 -0.26
CA GLU A 189 7.85 5.85 -1.72
C GLU A 189 6.66 6.43 -2.47
N THR A 190 5.44 6.15 -2.00
CA THR A 190 4.21 6.70 -2.60
C THR A 190 3.27 7.31 -1.56
N ARG A 191 3.23 6.78 -0.33
CA ARG A 191 2.22 7.14 0.68
C ARG A 191 2.50 8.45 1.43
N SER A 192 3.69 9.03 1.24
CA SER A 192 4.02 10.40 1.65
C SER A 192 3.36 11.45 0.76
N ILE A 193 2.93 11.07 -0.44
CA ILE A 193 2.47 11.99 -1.48
C ILE A 193 1.05 12.52 -1.21
N PRO A 194 0.02 11.69 -0.93
CA PRO A 194 -1.34 12.20 -0.69
C PRO A 194 -1.44 13.33 0.36
N PRO A 195 -0.84 13.24 1.56
CA PRO A 195 -0.87 14.36 2.52
C PRO A 195 -0.10 15.58 2.02
N CYS A 196 0.98 15.40 1.26
CA CYS A 196 1.72 16.50 0.63
C CYS A 196 0.87 17.25 -0.41
N LEU A 197 0.13 16.51 -1.23
CA LEU A 197 -0.77 17.08 -2.23
C LEU A 197 -1.92 17.87 -1.59
N ALA A 198 -2.50 17.35 -0.51
CA ALA A 198 -3.51 18.07 0.27
C ALA A 198 -2.96 19.42 0.81
N ALA A 199 -1.73 19.42 1.33
CA ALA A 199 -1.06 20.63 1.77
C ALA A 199 -0.75 21.59 0.61
N ALA A 200 -0.42 21.07 -0.57
CA ALA A 200 -0.14 21.88 -1.75
C ALA A 200 -1.39 22.59 -2.30
N VAL A 201 -2.53 21.91 -2.33
CA VAL A 201 -3.82 22.52 -2.67
C VAL A 201 -4.16 23.65 -1.69
N ALA A 202 -3.98 23.40 -0.39
CA ALA A 202 -4.18 24.42 0.65
C ALA A 202 -3.26 25.63 0.49
N ALA A 203 -1.98 25.40 0.18
CA ALA A 203 -1.00 26.47 0.01
C ALA A 203 -1.34 27.39 -1.17
N VAL A 204 -1.73 26.80 -2.31
CA VAL A 204 -2.16 27.55 -3.49
C VAL A 204 -3.47 28.29 -3.24
N LYS A 205 -4.48 27.64 -2.65
CA LYS A 205 -5.78 28.28 -2.32
C LYS A 205 -5.59 29.53 -1.44
N LEU A 206 -4.64 29.47 -0.51
CA LEU A 206 -4.43 30.52 0.48
C LEU A 206 -3.34 31.52 0.10
N ALA A 207 -2.61 31.30 -1.00
CA ALA A 207 -1.40 32.04 -1.38
C ALA A 207 -0.42 32.19 -0.21
N ARG A 208 -0.26 31.12 0.60
CA ARG A 208 0.53 31.13 1.84
C ARG A 208 1.28 29.82 2.01
N PRO A 209 2.48 29.85 2.62
CA PRO A 209 3.15 28.62 3.02
C PRO A 209 2.30 27.78 3.97
N VAL A 210 2.22 26.47 3.70
CA VAL A 210 1.51 25.49 4.54
C VAL A 210 2.49 24.41 4.99
N ARG A 211 2.47 24.09 6.28
CA ARG A 211 3.22 22.96 6.86
C ARG A 211 2.24 21.93 7.40
N LEU A 212 2.49 20.66 7.09
CA LEU A 212 1.74 19.54 7.61
C LEU A 212 2.71 18.49 8.16
N ASN A 213 2.56 18.17 9.44
CA ASN A 213 3.24 17.07 10.10
C ASN A 213 2.18 16.14 10.65
N LEU A 214 2.19 14.86 10.25
CA LEU A 214 1.21 13.91 10.76
C LEU A 214 1.56 13.48 12.18
N GLU A 215 0.56 13.39 13.04
CA GLU A 215 0.69 12.67 14.31
C GLU A 215 0.82 11.17 14.04
N ARG A 216 1.54 10.46 14.91
CA ARG A 216 1.79 9.01 14.73
C ARG A 216 0.53 8.20 14.47
N CYS A 217 -0.55 8.47 15.22
CA CYS A 217 -1.81 7.75 15.07
C CYS A 217 -2.48 8.01 13.71
N VAL A 218 -2.36 9.24 13.18
CA VAL A 218 -2.89 9.61 11.87
C VAL A 218 -2.05 8.98 10.77
N ASP A 219 -0.73 9.06 10.89
CA ASP A 219 0.24 8.45 9.97
C ASP A 219 -0.05 6.95 9.78
N MET A 220 -0.07 6.19 10.88
CA MET A 220 -0.39 4.75 10.86
C MET A 220 -1.81 4.43 10.34
N ALA A 221 -2.75 5.37 10.42
CA ALA A 221 -4.11 5.15 9.96
C ALA A 221 -4.28 5.35 8.44
N ILE A 222 -3.44 6.18 7.81
CA ILE A 222 -3.68 6.61 6.41
C ILE A 222 -2.62 6.13 5.42
N THR A 223 -1.42 5.78 5.88
CA THR A 223 -0.29 5.50 4.97
C THR A 223 -0.12 4.03 4.62
N GLY A 224 -0.97 3.15 5.14
CA GLY A 224 -0.90 1.72 4.88
C GLY A 224 0.39 1.07 5.38
N GLN A 225 0.55 -0.22 5.09
CA GLN A 225 1.59 -1.06 5.67
C GLN A 225 2.12 -2.07 4.65
N ARG A 226 2.96 -3.02 5.09
CA ARG A 226 3.27 -4.24 4.34
C ARG A 226 1.98 -5.03 4.07
N HIS A 227 1.82 -5.53 2.84
CA HIS A 227 0.72 -6.42 2.47
C HIS A 227 0.68 -7.69 3.32
N PRO A 228 -0.46 -7.96 4.00
CA PRO A 228 -0.80 -9.29 4.47
C PRO A 228 -0.96 -10.26 3.30
N PHE A 229 -0.54 -11.51 3.49
CA PHE A 229 -0.65 -12.57 2.48
C PHE A 229 -1.41 -13.79 3.03
N LYS A 230 -2.24 -14.38 2.19
CA LYS A 230 -2.75 -15.75 2.32
C LYS A 230 -2.12 -16.58 1.22
N ILE A 231 -1.47 -17.69 1.57
CA ILE A 231 -0.76 -18.54 0.60
C ILE A 231 -1.24 -19.97 0.81
N LYS A 232 -1.92 -20.52 -0.18
CA LYS A 232 -2.27 -21.94 -0.24
C LYS A 232 -1.25 -22.64 -1.13
N TYR A 233 -0.70 -23.75 -0.66
CA TYR A 233 0.27 -24.52 -1.44
C TYR A 233 -0.08 -26.00 -1.48
N LYS A 234 0.46 -26.66 -2.50
CA LYS A 234 0.52 -28.10 -2.66
C LYS A 234 1.93 -28.45 -3.12
N ILE A 235 2.63 -29.31 -2.39
CA ILE A 235 4.01 -29.73 -2.69
C ILE A 235 4.05 -31.24 -2.94
N ALA A 236 4.75 -31.64 -3.99
CA ALA A 236 5.06 -33.04 -4.32
C ALA A 236 6.56 -33.31 -4.15
N PHE A 237 6.90 -34.41 -3.47
CA PHE A 237 8.28 -34.80 -3.18
C PHE A 237 8.41 -36.33 -3.07
N ASN A 238 9.64 -36.84 -3.20
CA ASN A 238 9.93 -38.27 -3.03
C ASN A 238 10.28 -38.61 -1.56
N SER A 239 10.45 -39.90 -1.25
CA SER A 239 10.80 -40.34 0.12
C SER A 239 12.16 -39.84 0.64
N GLU A 240 13.04 -39.33 -0.22
CA GLU A 240 14.31 -38.69 0.17
C GLU A 240 14.14 -37.20 0.50
N GLY A 241 12.97 -36.62 0.19
CA GLY A 241 12.68 -35.19 0.39
C GLY A 241 13.06 -34.29 -0.79
N HIS A 242 13.36 -34.85 -1.96
CA HIS A 242 13.62 -34.07 -3.18
C HIS A 242 12.31 -33.54 -3.77
N PHE A 243 12.25 -32.24 -4.02
CA PHE A 243 11.07 -31.56 -4.54
C PHE A 243 10.85 -31.88 -6.02
N LEU A 244 9.67 -32.36 -6.33
CA LEU A 244 9.28 -32.74 -7.69
C LEU A 244 8.42 -31.65 -8.33
N GLY A 245 7.49 -31.05 -7.55
CA GLY A 245 6.50 -30.12 -8.05
C GLY A 245 5.87 -29.26 -6.97
N LEU A 246 5.55 -28.01 -7.31
CA LEU A 246 4.93 -27.04 -6.40
C LEU A 246 3.78 -26.29 -7.11
N ASP A 247 2.58 -26.30 -6.54
CA ASP A 247 1.42 -25.50 -7.00
C ASP A 247 1.00 -24.54 -5.88
N ILE A 248 0.91 -23.26 -6.19
CA ILE A 248 0.70 -22.19 -5.21
C ILE A 248 -0.38 -21.23 -5.68
N GLN A 249 -1.24 -20.84 -4.73
CA GLN A 249 -2.15 -19.72 -4.85
C GLN A 249 -1.82 -18.68 -3.77
N MET A 250 -1.51 -17.46 -4.19
CA MET A 250 -1.16 -16.33 -3.33
C MET A 250 -2.23 -15.25 -3.46
N TRP A 251 -2.71 -14.77 -2.33
CA TRP A 251 -3.56 -13.59 -2.25
C TRP A 251 -2.88 -12.56 -1.35
N SER A 252 -2.77 -11.33 -1.83
CA SER A 252 -2.33 -10.20 -1.01
C SER A 252 -3.50 -9.28 -0.71
N ASN A 253 -3.56 -8.70 0.49
CA ASN A 253 -4.52 -7.63 0.78
C ASN A 253 -3.89 -6.28 0.37
N ALA A 254 -4.37 -5.68 -0.72
CA ALA A 254 -3.88 -4.39 -1.22
C ALA A 254 -4.50 -3.18 -0.52
N GLY A 255 -5.66 -3.33 0.12
CA GLY A 255 -6.43 -2.19 0.62
C GLY A 255 -7.33 -1.60 -0.47
N CYS A 256 -7.64 -0.31 -0.36
CA CYS A 256 -8.68 0.34 -1.14
C CYS A 256 -8.23 0.89 -2.50
N THR A 257 -6.93 1.04 -2.73
CA THR A 257 -6.32 1.42 -4.02
C THR A 257 -5.21 0.43 -4.38
N LEU A 258 -4.82 0.36 -5.66
CA LEU A 258 -3.78 -0.57 -6.10
C LEU A 258 -2.40 -0.15 -5.55
N ASP A 259 -2.08 1.14 -5.61
CA ASP A 259 -0.73 1.66 -5.37
C ASP A 259 0.32 0.84 -6.15
N ILE A 260 1.25 0.19 -5.46
CA ILE A 260 2.30 -0.67 -6.03
C ILE A 260 2.07 -2.16 -5.70
N SER A 261 0.82 -2.54 -5.41
CA SER A 261 0.47 -3.91 -5.02
C SER A 261 0.75 -4.94 -6.12
N ASN A 262 0.68 -4.53 -7.39
CA ASN A 262 0.97 -5.40 -8.53
C ASN A 262 2.43 -5.85 -8.54
N THR A 263 3.36 -4.90 -8.48
CA THR A 263 4.79 -5.20 -8.45
C THR A 263 5.21 -5.93 -7.16
N VAL A 264 4.51 -5.70 -6.04
CA VAL A 264 4.69 -6.50 -4.81
C VAL A 264 4.30 -7.97 -5.01
N MET A 265 3.18 -8.24 -5.70
CA MET A 265 2.77 -9.62 -6.01
C MET A 265 3.75 -10.28 -6.98
N GLU A 266 4.16 -9.59 -8.06
CA GLU A 266 5.16 -10.10 -9.01
C GLU A 266 6.46 -10.48 -8.29
N ALA A 267 6.97 -9.58 -7.44
CA ALA A 267 8.17 -9.83 -6.66
C ALA A 267 7.99 -11.02 -5.71
N ALA A 268 6.84 -11.16 -5.03
CA ALA A 268 6.54 -12.32 -4.21
C ALA A 268 6.58 -13.63 -5.04
N MET A 269 5.93 -13.65 -6.20
CA MET A 269 5.90 -14.82 -7.07
C MET A 269 7.31 -15.21 -7.58
N LEU A 270 8.14 -14.23 -7.94
CA LEU A 270 9.52 -14.45 -8.38
C LEU A 270 10.44 -14.98 -7.27
N HIS A 271 10.17 -14.64 -6.01
CA HIS A 271 10.96 -15.09 -4.84
C HIS A 271 10.41 -16.35 -4.16
N MET A 272 9.29 -16.90 -4.62
CA MET A 272 8.64 -18.06 -4.00
C MET A 272 9.52 -19.33 -3.99
N GLY A 273 10.45 -19.45 -4.94
CA GLY A 273 11.41 -20.56 -4.96
C GLY A 273 12.53 -20.45 -3.91
N ASN A 274 12.70 -19.27 -3.29
CA ASN A 274 13.87 -18.93 -2.48
C ASN A 274 15.18 -19.41 -3.14
N THR A 275 15.98 -20.23 -2.44
CA THR A 275 17.23 -20.82 -2.92
C THR A 275 17.06 -22.25 -3.43
N TYR A 276 15.82 -22.74 -3.57
CA TYR A 276 15.52 -24.13 -3.91
C TYR A 276 15.14 -24.31 -5.37
N GLN A 277 15.60 -25.41 -5.95
CA GLN A 277 15.32 -25.77 -7.32
C GLN A 277 13.99 -26.52 -7.44
N PHE A 278 12.98 -25.84 -7.98
CA PHE A 278 11.75 -26.49 -8.43
C PHE A 278 11.78 -26.71 -9.95
N SER A 279 11.81 -27.98 -10.36
CA SER A 279 11.78 -28.35 -11.78
C SER A 279 10.39 -28.12 -12.39
N ASN A 280 9.34 -28.29 -11.59
CA ASN A 280 7.96 -28.05 -11.96
C ASN A 280 7.33 -27.13 -10.91
N ILE A 281 6.88 -25.95 -11.33
CA ILE A 281 6.28 -24.99 -10.41
C ILE A 281 5.19 -24.20 -11.13
N LYS A 282 4.11 -23.94 -10.41
CA LYS A 282 3.01 -23.10 -10.85
C LYS A 282 2.61 -22.19 -9.70
N ILE A 283 2.57 -20.90 -9.96
CA ILE A 283 2.26 -19.88 -8.97
C ILE A 283 1.19 -19.00 -9.56
N HIS A 284 0.11 -18.83 -8.81
CA HIS A 284 -0.99 -17.92 -9.12
C HIS A 284 -1.04 -16.82 -8.09
N GLY A 285 -1.05 -15.57 -8.53
CA GLY A 285 -1.12 -14.38 -7.70
C GLY A 285 -2.42 -13.62 -7.93
N ARG A 286 -3.11 -13.23 -6.86
CA ARG A 286 -4.28 -12.35 -6.90
C ARG A 286 -4.17 -11.24 -5.87
N ILE A 287 -4.56 -10.04 -6.28
CA ILE A 287 -4.43 -8.84 -5.46
C ILE A 287 -5.83 -8.47 -4.97
N CYS A 288 -6.12 -8.69 -3.69
CA CYS A 288 -7.43 -8.45 -3.11
C CYS A 288 -7.68 -6.96 -2.88
N LYS A 289 -8.81 -6.46 -3.40
CA LYS A 289 -9.33 -5.12 -3.09
C LYS A 289 -10.18 -5.20 -1.82
N THR A 290 -9.86 -4.36 -0.84
CA THR A 290 -10.55 -4.31 0.45
C THR A 290 -10.83 -2.88 0.89
N HIS A 291 -11.64 -2.70 1.91
CA HIS A 291 -11.99 -1.41 2.51
C HIS A 291 -11.04 -1.02 3.66
N LEU A 292 -9.74 -1.30 3.46
CA LEU A 292 -8.64 -0.91 4.36
C LEU A 292 -7.74 0.13 3.68
N PRO A 293 -6.92 0.88 4.44
CA PRO A 293 -5.90 1.75 3.85
C PRO A 293 -5.04 1.00 2.82
N SER A 294 -4.71 1.68 1.73
CA SER A 294 -3.90 1.11 0.66
C SER A 294 -2.50 0.75 1.16
N ASN A 295 -2.14 -0.53 1.03
CA ASN A 295 -0.84 -1.05 1.40
C ASN A 295 0.19 -0.74 0.31
N THR A 296 1.45 -0.67 0.72
CA THR A 296 2.52 -0.11 -0.12
C THR A 296 3.83 -0.90 0.01
N ALA A 297 4.91 -0.36 -0.55
CA ALA A 297 6.25 -0.86 -0.38
C ALA A 297 6.59 -1.00 1.10
N PHE A 298 7.10 -2.17 1.48
CA PHE A 298 7.88 -2.33 2.70
C PHE A 298 9.16 -3.06 2.33
N ARG A 299 10.30 -2.66 2.90
CA ARG A 299 11.60 -3.37 2.79
C ARG A 299 11.44 -4.89 2.59
N GLY A 300 11.90 -5.37 1.44
CA GLY A 300 11.79 -6.75 0.97
C GLY A 300 10.73 -6.96 -0.12
N PHE A 301 9.70 -6.11 -0.19
CA PHE A 301 8.82 -5.95 -1.35
C PHE A 301 8.19 -7.27 -1.83
N GLY A 302 7.36 -7.90 -1.00
CA GLY A 302 6.71 -9.20 -1.30
C GLY A 302 7.63 -10.41 -1.11
N GLY A 303 8.93 -10.25 -1.29
CA GLY A 303 9.94 -11.29 -1.09
C GLY A 303 9.88 -11.98 0.28
N PRO A 304 9.85 -11.24 1.42
CA PRO A 304 9.76 -11.86 2.74
C PRO A 304 8.53 -12.75 2.92
N GLN A 305 7.36 -12.35 2.39
CA GLN A 305 6.15 -13.15 2.47
C GLN A 305 6.30 -14.47 1.69
N ALA A 306 6.84 -14.40 0.48
CA ALA A 306 7.07 -15.57 -0.36
C ALA A 306 8.15 -16.52 0.21
N MET A 307 9.29 -15.97 0.64
CA MET A 307 10.38 -16.76 1.21
C MET A 307 9.98 -17.41 2.53
N LEU A 308 9.21 -16.72 3.39
CA LEU A 308 8.67 -17.32 4.61
C LEU A 308 7.73 -18.49 4.29
N ALA A 309 6.87 -18.36 3.28
CA ALA A 309 6.03 -19.46 2.84
C ALA A 309 6.86 -20.62 2.28
N CYS A 310 7.91 -20.34 1.50
CA CYS A 310 8.82 -21.34 0.98
C CYS A 310 9.49 -22.13 2.11
N GLU A 311 10.07 -21.44 3.10
CA GLU A 311 10.70 -22.08 4.27
C GLU A 311 9.69 -22.88 5.09
N SER A 312 8.45 -22.40 5.21
CA SER A 312 7.39 -23.13 5.91
C SER A 312 7.04 -24.45 5.20
N ILE A 313 7.08 -24.47 3.86
CA ILE A 313 6.89 -25.70 3.08
C ILE A 313 8.05 -26.67 3.34
N VAL A 314 9.30 -26.17 3.36
CA VAL A 314 10.48 -27.01 3.66
C VAL A 314 10.37 -27.64 5.05
N GLU A 315 10.02 -26.85 6.06
CA GLU A 315 9.80 -27.34 7.43
C GLU A 315 8.66 -28.38 7.49
N HIS A 316 7.57 -28.18 6.75
CA HIS A 316 6.46 -29.14 6.69
C HIS A 316 6.89 -30.48 6.08
N VAL A 317 7.66 -30.46 4.99
CA VAL A 317 8.21 -31.69 4.36
C VAL A 317 9.15 -32.41 5.33
N ALA A 318 10.05 -31.69 5.99
CA ALA A 318 10.99 -32.26 6.95
C ALA A 318 10.26 -32.90 8.15
N ALA A 319 9.24 -32.22 8.69
CA ALA A 319 8.42 -32.74 9.78
C ALA A 319 7.67 -34.01 9.39
N TYR A 320 7.11 -34.06 8.16
CA TYR A 320 6.44 -35.25 7.63
C TYR A 320 7.39 -36.45 7.50
N LEU A 321 8.60 -36.22 6.97
CA LEU A 321 9.64 -37.25 6.83
C LEU A 321 10.37 -37.56 8.15
N LYS A 322 10.11 -36.78 9.22
CA LYS A 322 10.76 -36.89 10.53
C LYS A 322 12.29 -36.80 10.44
N CYS A 323 12.78 -35.89 9.60
CA CYS A 323 14.20 -35.65 9.40
C CYS A 323 14.60 -34.21 9.78
N ASP A 324 15.90 -33.94 9.80
CA ASP A 324 16.41 -32.58 10.01
C ASP A 324 16.03 -31.68 8.82
N PRO A 325 15.34 -30.56 9.04
CA PRO A 325 15.03 -29.58 8.00
C PRO A 325 16.24 -29.13 7.20
N LEU A 326 17.43 -29.07 7.82
CA LEU A 326 18.66 -28.71 7.12
C LEU A 326 19.02 -29.71 6.01
N ALA A 327 18.72 -31.00 6.19
CA ALA A 327 18.95 -32.01 5.17
C ALA A 327 18.07 -31.78 3.94
N ILE A 328 16.79 -31.44 4.15
CA ILE A 328 15.86 -31.11 3.06
C ILE A 328 16.29 -29.85 2.33
N ARG A 329 16.77 -28.83 3.06
CA ARG A 329 17.31 -27.61 2.45
C ARG A 329 18.47 -27.94 1.51
N TYR A 330 19.52 -28.59 2.01
CA TYR A 330 20.71 -28.91 1.21
C TYR A 330 20.41 -29.78 -0.01
N LEU A 331 19.50 -30.74 0.12
CA LEU A 331 19.12 -31.62 -0.98
C LEU A 331 18.52 -30.85 -2.17
N ASN A 332 17.82 -29.74 -1.88
CA ASN A 332 17.02 -29.02 -2.88
C ASN A 332 17.62 -27.67 -3.29
N LEU A 333 18.80 -27.28 -2.82
CA LEU A 333 19.46 -26.04 -3.27
C LEU A 333 19.73 -26.05 -4.78
N PHE A 334 19.71 -24.88 -5.40
CA PHE A 334 20.25 -24.71 -6.75
C PHE A 334 21.71 -25.19 -6.83
N LYS A 335 22.06 -25.77 -7.98
CA LYS A 335 23.42 -26.19 -8.33
C LYS A 335 24.07 -25.19 -9.27
#